data_AF-A0A7J4DW02-F1
#
_entry.id   AF-A0A7J4DW02-F1
#
_cell.length_a   1.000
_cell.length_b   1.000
_cell.length_c   1.000
_cell.angle_alpha   90.00
_cell.angle_beta   90.00
_cell.angle_gamma   90.00
#
_symmetry.space_group_name_H-M   'P 1'
#
loop_
_entity.id
_entity.type
_entity.pdbx_description
1 polymer ?
#
loop_
_entity_poly.entity_id
_entity_poly.type
_entity_poly.pdbx_seq_one_letter_code
_entity_poly.pdbx_strand_id
1 'polypeptide(L)'
;MAFDVLTRCPQDLGFRLGKTYYLCAMSEKECKNAIIVIRDPETGSVSCVVPEKLGSECLGPLRLVVFEPVEPDVVGFIAAVSRALALKGIPILAYSDYRRDYLLVPEESIAKAIEALEEIGCSFQGRLED
;
A
#
# COMPACT_ATOMS: atom_id res chain seq x y z
N MET A 1 -20.26 -15.17 -18.40
CA MET A 1 -19.97 -15.19 -16.95
C MET A 1 -19.13 -13.97 -16.66
N ALA A 2 -19.71 -12.95 -16.02
CA ALA A 2 -18.91 -11.82 -15.54
C ALA A 2 -18.04 -12.36 -14.41
N PHE A 3 -16.72 -12.30 -14.56
CA PHE A 3 -15.84 -12.42 -13.40
C PHE A 3 -16.36 -11.40 -12.37
N ASP A 4 -16.51 -11.81 -11.12
CA ASP A 4 -16.83 -10.88 -10.04
C ASP A 4 -15.56 -10.08 -9.71
N VAL A 5 -15.19 -9.20 -10.65
CA VAL A 5 -13.89 -8.51 -10.70
C VAL A 5 -13.65 -7.62 -9.46
N LEU A 6 -14.70 -7.38 -8.66
CA LEU A 6 -14.67 -6.48 -7.52
C LEU A 6 -14.66 -7.21 -6.16
N THR A 7 -14.68 -8.55 -6.15
CA THR A 7 -14.79 -9.30 -4.88
C THR A 7 -13.63 -10.25 -4.62
N ARG A 8 -12.73 -10.43 -5.60
CA ARG A 8 -11.62 -11.39 -5.49
C ARG A 8 -10.31 -10.82 -6.03
N CYS A 9 -9.21 -11.27 -5.45
CA CYS A 9 -7.90 -11.08 -6.06
C CYS A 9 -7.79 -11.89 -7.37
N PRO A 10 -7.03 -11.40 -8.36
CA PRO A 10 -6.59 -12.21 -9.49
C PRO A 10 -5.88 -13.47 -8.99
N GLN A 11 -6.05 -14.59 -9.72
CA GLN A 11 -5.61 -15.95 -9.37
C GLN A 11 -4.34 -16.01 -8.50
N ASP A 12 -4.54 -16.17 -7.18
CA ASP A 12 -3.51 -16.33 -6.16
C ASP A 12 -2.45 -15.21 -6.13
N LEU A 13 -2.86 -13.97 -6.39
CA LEU A 13 -1.95 -12.84 -6.33
C LEU A 13 -1.24 -12.79 -4.97
N GLY A 14 0.07 -12.96 -5.03
CA GLY A 14 0.94 -12.92 -3.88
C GLY A 14 1.08 -11.52 -3.32
N PHE A 15 1.22 -11.41 -2.01
CA PHE A 15 1.69 -10.19 -1.36
C PHE A 15 2.69 -10.49 -0.24
N ARG A 16 3.59 -9.54 -0.02
CA ARG A 16 4.63 -9.58 1.01
C ARG A 16 4.58 -8.33 1.87
N LEU A 17 5.09 -8.43 3.09
CA LEU A 17 5.22 -7.29 3.99
C LEU A 17 6.62 -6.71 3.93
N GLY A 18 6.72 -5.43 3.63
CA GLY A 18 7.95 -4.65 3.71
C GLY A 18 8.18 -4.05 5.09
N LYS A 19 9.02 -3.01 5.11
CA LYS A 19 9.34 -2.23 6.32
C LYS A 19 8.16 -1.34 6.75
N THR A 20 8.31 -0.76 7.92
CA THR A 20 7.45 0.30 8.43
C THR A 20 7.95 1.65 7.93
N TYR A 21 7.02 2.54 7.59
CA TYR A 21 7.27 3.87 7.07
C TYR A 21 6.35 4.90 7.72
N TYR A 22 6.64 6.17 7.45
CA TYR A 22 5.83 7.32 7.79
C TYR A 22 5.58 8.14 6.52
N LEU A 23 4.35 8.60 6.31
CA LEU A 23 4.05 9.62 5.31
C LEU A 23 4.14 10.98 5.98
N CYS A 24 5.07 11.82 5.57
CA CYS A 24 5.32 13.12 6.19
C CYS A 24 5.25 14.25 5.15
N ALA A 25 4.68 15.39 5.55
CA ALA A 25 4.74 16.63 4.78
C ALA A 25 6.05 17.36 5.09
N MET A 26 6.89 17.57 4.09
CA MET A 26 8.23 18.16 4.28
C MET A 26 8.76 18.80 3.00
N SER A 27 9.94 19.44 3.05
CA SER A 27 10.59 19.92 1.83
C SER A 27 11.23 18.76 1.05
N GLU A 28 11.32 18.89 -0.27
CA GLU A 28 11.95 17.87 -1.13
C GLU A 28 13.38 17.51 -0.72
N LYS A 29 14.15 18.46 -0.21
CA LYS A 29 15.54 18.25 0.25
C LYS A 29 15.62 17.32 1.47
N GLU A 30 14.54 17.21 2.23
CA GLU A 30 14.43 16.42 3.45
C GLU A 30 13.95 14.99 3.18
N CYS A 31 13.41 14.71 1.99
CA CYS A 31 12.95 13.38 1.55
C CYS A 31 14.10 12.40 1.25
N LYS A 32 15.21 12.53 1.97
CA LYS A 32 16.35 11.62 1.88
C LYS A 32 15.88 10.22 2.25
N ASN A 33 16.21 9.24 1.42
CA ASN A 33 15.79 7.84 1.58
C ASN A 33 14.27 7.60 1.53
N ALA A 34 13.49 8.55 1.03
CA ALA A 34 12.08 8.32 0.77
C ALA A 34 11.92 7.27 -0.33
N ILE A 35 10.99 6.33 -0.16
CA ILE A 35 10.65 5.35 -1.19
C ILE A 35 9.60 5.88 -2.16
N ILE A 36 8.81 6.87 -1.74
CA ILE A 36 7.79 7.56 -2.53
C ILE A 36 7.89 9.05 -2.23
N VAL A 37 7.88 9.86 -3.28
CA VAL A 37 7.83 11.32 -3.21
C VAL A 37 6.68 11.79 -4.08
N ILE A 38 5.71 12.48 -3.48
CA ILE A 38 4.60 13.10 -4.18
C ILE A 38 4.78 14.60 -4.11
N ARG A 39 4.74 15.25 -5.28
CA ARG A 39 4.61 16.70 -5.39
C ARG A 39 3.18 17.01 -5.79
N ASP A 40 2.50 17.75 -4.94
CA ASP A 40 1.20 18.31 -5.28
C ASP A 40 1.39 19.39 -6.36
N PRO A 41 0.81 19.22 -7.56
CA PRO A 41 0.95 20.19 -8.64
C PRO A 41 0.19 21.51 -8.38
N GLU A 42 -0.80 21.52 -7.50
CA GLU A 42 -1.60 22.71 -7.19
C GLU A 42 -0.94 23.56 -6.12
N THR A 43 -0.50 22.93 -5.02
CA THR A 43 0.08 23.66 -3.88
C THR A 43 1.60 23.72 -3.92
N GLY A 44 2.25 22.88 -4.73
CA GLY A 44 3.70 22.69 -4.72
C GLY A 44 4.23 21.97 -3.47
N SER A 45 3.34 21.58 -2.55
CA SER A 45 3.71 20.84 -1.34
C SER A 45 4.30 19.47 -1.69
N VAL A 46 5.15 18.95 -0.81
CA VAL A 46 5.83 17.69 -1.00
C VAL A 46 5.52 16.76 0.18
N SER A 47 5.05 15.56 -0.16
CA SER A 47 4.78 14.48 0.78
C SER A 47 5.71 13.30 0.50
N CYS A 48 6.31 12.75 1.54
CA CYS A 48 7.34 11.72 1.40
C CYS A 48 7.08 10.53 2.31
N VAL A 49 7.25 9.33 1.77
CA VAL A 49 7.19 8.07 2.52
C VAL A 49 8.60 7.69 2.95
N VAL A 50 8.90 7.84 4.23
CA VAL A 50 10.25 7.73 4.81
C VAL A 50 10.30 6.68 5.91
N PRO A 51 11.46 6.01 6.14
CA PRO A 51 11.58 4.95 7.14
C PRO A 51 11.57 5.46 8.58
N GLU A 52 11.81 6.77 8.78
CA GLU A 52 11.85 7.42 10.08
C GLU A 52 10.87 8.59 10.12
N LYS A 53 10.31 8.85 11.30
CA LYS A 53 9.43 10.00 11.49
C LYS A 53 10.26 11.28 11.49
N LEU A 54 10.07 12.13 10.49
CA LEU A 54 10.78 13.40 10.32
C LEU A 54 9.80 14.57 10.49
N GLY A 55 9.92 15.29 11.61
CA GLY A 55 9.08 16.45 11.90
C GLY A 55 7.77 16.13 12.63
N SER A 56 6.88 17.13 12.71
CA SER A 56 5.63 17.06 13.47
C SER A 56 4.44 16.57 12.64
N GLU A 57 4.45 16.77 11.32
CA GLU A 57 3.36 16.42 10.42
C GLU A 57 3.64 15.10 9.69
N CYS A 58 3.40 14.00 10.39
CA CYS A 58 3.57 12.66 9.86
C CYS A 58 2.40 11.75 10.23
N LEU A 59 1.97 10.94 9.26
CA LEU A 59 1.07 9.81 9.43
C LEU A 59 1.86 8.52 9.53
N GLY A 60 1.59 7.72 10.56
CA GLY A 60 2.18 6.39 10.79
C GLY A 60 2.34 6.05 12.26
N PRO A 61 2.91 4.87 12.59
CA PRO A 61 3.63 3.96 11.70
C PRO A 61 2.74 3.20 10.69
N LEU A 62 3.23 3.03 9.47
CA LEU A 62 2.54 2.33 8.38
C LEU A 62 3.37 1.15 7.88
N ARG A 63 2.79 -0.05 7.85
CA ARG A 63 3.40 -1.22 7.23
C ARG A 63 3.21 -1.20 5.72
N LEU A 64 4.30 -1.42 4.98
CA LEU A 64 4.25 -1.62 3.54
C LEU A 64 3.73 -3.02 3.21
N VAL A 65 2.70 -3.09 2.37
CA VAL A 65 2.20 -4.30 1.71
C VAL A 65 2.58 -4.19 0.24
N VAL A 66 3.29 -5.19 -0.28
CA VAL A 66 3.79 -5.21 -1.66
C VAL A 66 3.16 -6.37 -2.39
N PHE A 67 2.41 -6.08 -3.44
CA PHE A 67 1.85 -7.12 -4.30
C PHE A 67 2.89 -7.64 -5.30
N GLU A 68 2.75 -8.89 -5.70
CA GLU A 68 3.48 -9.41 -6.86
C GLU A 68 3.05 -8.68 -8.14
N PRO A 69 3.90 -8.64 -9.18
CA PRO A 69 3.60 -7.91 -10.38
C PRO A 69 2.31 -8.38 -11.02
N VAL A 70 1.54 -7.42 -11.51
CA VAL A 70 0.30 -7.66 -12.22
C VAL A 70 0.46 -7.10 -13.63
N GLU A 71 -0.12 -7.76 -14.63
CA GLU A 71 -0.15 -7.23 -15.99
C GLU A 71 -0.93 -5.89 -16.02
N PRO A 72 -0.47 -4.88 -16.78
CA PRO A 72 -1.09 -3.54 -16.77
C PRO A 72 -2.55 -3.48 -17.20
N ASP A 73 -3.05 -4.51 -17.89
CA ASP A 73 -4.43 -4.61 -18.37
C ASP A 73 -5.40 -5.24 -17.35
N VAL A 74 -4.89 -5.69 -16.20
CA VAL A 74 -5.73 -6.22 -15.11
C VAL A 74 -6.54 -5.11 -14.47
N VAL A 75 -7.86 -5.25 -14.55
CA VAL A 75 -8.82 -4.33 -13.96
C VAL A 75 -9.44 -4.90 -12.68
N GLY A 76 -9.92 -4.03 -11.79
CA GLY A 76 -10.71 -4.39 -10.61
C GLY A 76 -9.94 -4.95 -9.41
N PHE A 77 -8.68 -5.37 -9.58
CA PHE A 77 -7.84 -5.85 -8.49
C PHE A 77 -7.76 -4.88 -7.29
N ILE A 78 -7.39 -3.62 -7.53
CA ILE A 78 -7.33 -2.59 -6.46
C ILE A 78 -8.71 -2.31 -5.86
N ALA A 79 -9.78 -2.44 -6.65
CA ALA A 79 -11.15 -2.26 -6.14
C ALA A 79 -11.54 -3.40 -5.18
N ALA A 80 -11.20 -4.65 -5.50
CA ALA A 80 -11.42 -5.79 -4.62
C ALA A 80 -10.63 -5.66 -3.30
N VAL A 81 -9.35 -5.30 -3.40
CA VAL A 81 -8.46 -5.10 -2.24
C VAL A 81 -8.94 -3.95 -1.36
N SER A 82 -9.18 -2.77 -1.93
CA SER A 82 -9.64 -1.60 -1.17
C SER A 82 -10.99 -1.84 -0.51
N ARG A 83 -11.92 -2.54 -1.18
CA ARG A 83 -13.21 -2.94 -0.60
C ARG A 83 -13.03 -3.88 0.59
N ALA A 84 -12.19 -4.90 0.48
CA ALA A 84 -11.96 -5.86 1.57
C ALA A 84 -11.41 -5.18 2.82
N LEU A 85 -10.42 -4.29 2.65
CA LEU A 85 -9.81 -3.54 3.74
C LEU A 85 -10.79 -2.52 4.34
N ALA A 86 -11.57 -1.82 3.50
CA ALA A 86 -12.58 -0.87 3.95
C ALA A 86 -13.70 -1.53 4.76
N LEU A 87 -14.16 -2.74 4.38
CA LEU A 87 -15.17 -3.49 5.14
C LEU A 87 -14.71 -3.86 6.55
N LYS A 88 -13.39 -3.94 6.77
CA LYS A 88 -12.77 -4.19 8.07
C LYS A 88 -12.34 -2.89 8.78
N GLY A 89 -12.65 -1.72 8.20
CA GLY A 89 -12.33 -0.40 8.75
C GLY A 89 -10.85 -0.04 8.69
N ILE A 90 -10.09 -0.63 7.77
CA ILE A 90 -8.65 -0.44 7.65
C ILE A 90 -8.37 0.65 6.60
N PRO A 91 -7.83 1.83 6.99
CA PRO A 91 -7.45 2.85 6.03
C PRO A 91 -6.21 2.41 5.25
N ILE A 92 -6.11 2.84 4.00
CA ILE A 92 -4.99 2.53 3.12
C ILE A 92 -4.48 3.79 2.43
N LEU A 93 -3.18 3.80 2.12
CA LEU A 93 -2.61 4.66 1.10
C LEU A 93 -2.13 3.75 -0.04
N ALA A 94 -2.62 3.97 -1.25
CA ALA A 94 -2.30 3.14 -2.41
C ALA A 94 -1.32 3.86 -3.35
N TYR A 95 -0.30 3.12 -3.80
CA TYR A 95 0.71 3.60 -4.73
C TYR A 95 0.97 2.51 -5.77
N SER A 96 1.16 2.92 -7.01
CA SER A 96 1.55 2.02 -8.09
C SER A 96 2.91 2.48 -8.62
N ASP A 97 3.85 1.55 -8.77
CA ASP A 97 5.01 1.76 -9.64
C ASP A 97 4.73 1.17 -11.03
N TYR A 98 5.75 1.07 -11.87
CA TYR A 98 5.59 0.53 -13.22
C TYR A 98 5.16 -0.95 -13.26
N ARG A 99 5.42 -1.74 -12.21
CA ARG A 99 5.23 -3.20 -12.20
C ARG A 99 4.37 -3.72 -11.07
N ARG A 100 4.24 -2.98 -9.97
CA ARG A 100 3.72 -3.43 -8.69
C ARG A 100 2.85 -2.35 -8.08
N ASP A 101 1.89 -2.83 -7.31
CA ASP A 101 1.12 -1.99 -6.41
C ASP A 101 1.60 -2.18 -4.97
N TYR A 102 1.52 -1.10 -4.23
CA TYR A 102 1.95 -0.96 -2.86
C TYR A 102 0.81 -0.36 -2.07
N LEU A 103 0.53 -0.93 -0.89
CA LEU A 103 -0.30 -0.28 0.10
C LEU A 103 0.53 0.05 1.32
N LEU A 104 0.27 1.21 1.91
CA LEU A 104 0.62 1.48 3.29
C LEU A 104 -0.63 1.32 4.15
N VAL A 105 -0.51 0.50 5.18
CA VAL A 105 -1.58 0.17 6.13
C VAL A 105 -1.08 0.51 7.55
N PRO A 106 -1.91 1.02 8.47
CA PRO A 106 -1.49 1.21 9.85
C PRO A 106 -0.86 -0.06 10.43
N GLU A 107 0.30 0.06 11.06
CA GLU A 107 1.08 -1.08 11.57
C GLU A 107 0.23 -1.94 12.52
N GLU A 108 -0.58 -1.30 13.37
CA GLU A 108 -1.47 -1.97 14.32
C GLU A 108 -2.60 -2.76 13.65
N SER A 109 -2.91 -2.49 12.37
CA SER A 109 -3.96 -3.15 11.61
C SER A 109 -3.45 -4.32 10.78
N ILE A 110 -2.14 -4.63 10.80
CA ILE A 110 -1.57 -5.53 9.81
C ILE A 110 -2.12 -6.96 9.87
N ALA A 111 -2.34 -7.50 11.07
CA ALA A 111 -2.90 -8.85 11.21
C ALA A 111 -4.30 -8.94 10.57
N LYS A 112 -5.14 -7.92 10.79
CA LYS A 112 -6.47 -7.83 10.18
C LYS A 112 -6.40 -7.60 8.67
N ALA A 113 -5.40 -6.87 8.20
CA ALA A 113 -5.20 -6.63 6.77
C ALA A 113 -4.81 -7.91 6.04
N ILE A 114 -3.92 -8.72 6.60
CA ILE A 114 -3.56 -10.05 6.06
C ILE A 114 -4.81 -10.91 5.94
N GLU A 115 -5.57 -11.05 7.03
CA GLU A 115 -6.81 -11.83 7.07
C GLU A 115 -7.81 -11.37 5.99
N ALA A 116 -8.03 -10.06 5.88
CA ALA A 116 -8.96 -9.49 4.89
C ALA A 116 -8.52 -9.76 3.44
N LEU A 117 -7.22 -9.76 3.16
CA LEU A 117 -6.68 -10.05 1.84
C LEU A 117 -6.76 -11.55 1.52
N GLU A 118 -6.48 -12.42 2.49
CA GLU A 118 -6.62 -13.87 2.34
C GLU A 118 -8.07 -14.29 2.12
N GLU A 119 -9.05 -13.64 2.78
CA GLU A 119 -10.48 -13.87 2.59
C GLU A 119 -10.95 -13.65 1.13
N ILE A 120 -10.28 -12.77 0.38
CA ILE A 120 -10.59 -12.50 -1.03
C ILE A 120 -9.68 -13.26 -2.02
N GLY A 121 -8.84 -14.17 -1.52
CA GLY A 121 -8.00 -15.06 -2.33
C GLY A 121 -6.61 -14.51 -2.69
N CYS A 122 -6.16 -13.43 -2.06
CA CYS A 122 -4.75 -13.05 -2.13
C CYS A 122 -3.90 -13.96 -1.22
N SER A 123 -2.65 -14.22 -1.58
CA SER A 123 -1.77 -15.15 -0.83
C SER A 123 -0.67 -14.43 -0.08
N PHE A 124 -0.60 -14.59 1.25
CA PHE A 124 0.51 -14.04 2.03
C PHE A 124 1.79 -14.87 1.83
N GLN A 125 2.87 -14.22 1.39
CA GLN A 125 4.14 -14.86 1.05
C GLN A 125 5.30 -14.51 2.00
N GLY A 126 4.99 -13.97 3.19
CA GLY A 126 5.99 -13.62 4.18
C GLY A 126 6.49 -12.18 4.11
N ARG A 127 7.67 -11.94 4.66
CA ARG A 127 8.29 -10.59 4.74
C ARG A 127 9.32 -10.43 3.63
N LEU A 128 9.47 -9.21 3.13
CA LEU A 128 10.64 -8.85 2.33
C LEU A 128 11.89 -8.98 3.21
N GLU A 129 12.84 -9.79 2.77
CA GLU A 129 14.18 -9.84 3.36
C GLU A 129 14.96 -8.58 3.01
N ASP A 130 15.85 -8.16 3.91
CA ASP A 130 16.68 -6.96 3.80
C ASP A 130 17.84 -7.11 2.81
#